data_AF-A0A0G3H0L6-F1
#
_entry.id   AF-A0A0G3H0L6-F1
#
_cell.length_a   1.000
_cell.length_b   1.000
_cell.length_c   1.000
_cell.angle_alpha   90.00
_cell.angle_beta   90.00
_cell.angle_gamma   90.00
#
_symmetry.space_group_name_H-M   'P 1'
#
loop_
_entity.id
_entity.type
_entity.pdbx_description
1 polymer ?
#
loop_
_entity_poly.entity_id
_entity_poly.type
_entity_poly.pdbx_seq_one_letter_code
_entity_poly.pdbx_strand_id
1 'polypeptide(L)'
;MTTFSEQYLARTDEQRTDFLRSLDPDITLTDEDLTCVITDLHRTEDDQLQIEIFQFLWDFFPTSPEAKDAVMSFIKQDNPDELVLSHAAMVLRHFTLTDEDFEAIYRSIETHRTNDYYQLSVDNLIRAIGLTLRQGSRPTALKLLENGYIDQEWFSLYPA
;
A
#
# COMPACT_ATOMS: atom_id res chain seq x y z
N MET A 1 -18.79 -26.59 -4.26
CA MET A 1 -17.45 -26.07 -3.94
C MET A 1 -17.67 -24.89 -3.02
N THR A 2 -16.92 -24.80 -1.91
CA THR A 2 -16.93 -23.61 -1.06
C THR A 2 -16.21 -22.47 -1.79
N THR A 3 -16.77 -21.26 -1.74
CA THR A 3 -16.15 -20.09 -2.39
C THR A 3 -14.86 -19.67 -1.68
N PHE A 4 -14.08 -18.76 -2.28
CA PHE A 4 -12.92 -18.17 -1.60
C PHE A 4 -13.37 -17.46 -0.31
N SER A 5 -14.36 -16.56 -0.41
CA SER A 5 -14.87 -15.79 0.73
C SER A 5 -15.37 -16.68 1.88
N GLU A 6 -16.10 -17.76 1.58
CA GLU A 6 -16.55 -18.72 2.60
C GLU A 6 -15.37 -19.37 3.34
N GLN A 7 -14.34 -19.78 2.60
CA GLN A 7 -13.14 -20.37 3.18
C GLN A 7 -12.36 -19.33 3.99
N TYR A 8 -12.16 -18.13 3.46
CA TYR A 8 -11.45 -17.03 4.10
C TYR A 8 -12.09 -16.65 5.44
N LEU A 9 -13.41 -16.47 5.46
CA LEU A 9 -14.13 -16.02 6.67
C LEU A 9 -14.22 -17.10 7.75
N ALA A 10 -14.19 -18.39 7.38
CA ALA A 10 -14.22 -19.50 8.34
C ALA A 10 -12.92 -19.65 9.17
N ARG A 11 -11.88 -18.87 8.86
CA ARG A 11 -10.56 -18.93 9.49
C ARG A 11 -10.36 -17.86 10.55
N THR A 12 -9.45 -18.14 11.49
CA THR A 12 -8.85 -17.14 12.39
C THR A 12 -7.91 -16.20 11.62
N ASP A 13 -7.49 -15.08 12.21
CA ASP A 13 -6.63 -14.11 11.53
C ASP A 13 -5.26 -14.68 11.15
N GLU A 14 -4.62 -15.47 12.04
CA GLU A 14 -3.39 -16.22 11.73
C GLU A 14 -3.60 -17.18 10.54
N GLN A 15 -4.72 -17.92 10.53
CA GLN A 15 -5.03 -18.84 9.44
C GLN A 15 -5.38 -18.12 8.14
N ARG A 16 -5.91 -16.89 8.19
CA ARG A 16 -6.17 -16.07 7.01
C ARG A 16 -4.86 -15.60 6.39
N THR A 17 -3.92 -15.15 7.20
CA THR A 17 -2.55 -14.81 6.79
C THR A 17 -1.93 -15.98 6.00
N ASP A 18 -1.91 -17.18 6.59
CA ASP A 18 -1.37 -18.37 5.91
C ASP A 18 -2.16 -18.75 4.66
N PHE A 19 -3.49 -18.58 4.70
CA PHE A 19 -4.35 -18.87 3.55
C PHE A 19 -4.05 -17.96 2.37
N LEU A 20 -3.97 -16.63 2.58
CA LEU A 20 -3.64 -15.65 1.53
C LEU A 20 -2.29 -15.95 0.89
N ARG A 21 -1.27 -16.29 1.69
CA ARG A 21 0.06 -16.69 1.19
C ARG A 21 0.08 -17.96 0.36
N SER A 22 -0.87 -18.87 0.62
CA SER A 22 -0.94 -20.18 -0.03
C SER A 22 -1.73 -20.20 -1.33
N LEU A 23 -2.33 -19.06 -1.72
CA LEU A 23 -3.16 -18.99 -2.91
C LEU A 23 -2.36 -19.28 -4.17
N ASP A 24 -2.98 -20.04 -5.07
CA ASP A 24 -2.46 -20.25 -6.40
C ASP A 24 -2.48 -18.90 -7.15
N PRO A 25 -1.37 -18.44 -7.75
CA PRO A 25 -1.36 -17.23 -8.58
C PRO A 25 -2.39 -17.25 -9.72
N ASP A 26 -2.79 -18.44 -10.21
CA ASP A 26 -3.77 -18.60 -11.28
C ASP A 26 -5.22 -18.75 -10.77
N ILE A 27 -5.46 -18.57 -9.47
CA ILE A 27 -6.80 -18.63 -8.89
C ILE A 27 -7.70 -17.55 -9.51
N THR A 28 -8.95 -17.92 -9.80
CA THR A 28 -9.97 -16.97 -10.23
C THR A 28 -10.69 -16.41 -9.01
N LEU A 29 -10.54 -15.11 -8.77
CA LEU A 29 -11.22 -14.36 -7.72
C LEU A 29 -12.28 -13.43 -8.31
N THR A 30 -13.25 -13.07 -7.49
CA THR A 30 -14.39 -12.24 -7.88
C THR A 30 -14.37 -10.88 -7.15
N ASP A 31 -15.17 -9.93 -7.63
CA ASP A 31 -15.35 -8.63 -6.94
C ASP A 31 -15.93 -8.80 -5.52
N GLU A 32 -16.69 -9.88 -5.27
CA GLU A 32 -17.18 -10.24 -3.94
C GLU A 32 -16.02 -10.64 -3.02
N ASP A 33 -15.05 -11.40 -3.55
CA ASP A 33 -13.84 -11.79 -2.80
C ASP A 33 -12.97 -10.57 -2.47
N LEU A 34 -12.82 -9.64 -3.42
CA LEU A 34 -12.15 -8.35 -3.19
C LEU A 34 -12.85 -7.57 -2.07
N THR A 35 -14.17 -7.43 -2.16
CA THR A 35 -14.97 -6.71 -1.15
C THR A 35 -14.85 -7.37 0.23
N CYS A 36 -14.86 -8.70 0.28
CA CYS A 36 -14.68 -9.47 1.50
C CYS A 36 -13.33 -9.14 2.16
N VAL A 37 -12.24 -9.18 1.40
CA VAL A 37 -10.89 -8.94 1.92
C VAL A 37 -10.67 -7.48 2.31
N ILE A 38 -11.17 -6.52 1.54
CA ILE A 38 -11.11 -5.09 1.92
C ILE A 38 -11.90 -4.84 3.21
N THR A 39 -13.08 -5.46 3.36
CA THR A 39 -13.86 -5.32 4.60
C THR A 39 -13.09 -5.87 5.80
N ASP A 40 -12.36 -6.97 5.63
CA ASP A 40 -11.55 -7.54 6.71
C ASP A 40 -10.32 -6.67 7.03
N LEU A 41 -9.69 -6.08 6.01
CA LEU A 41 -8.59 -5.14 6.18
C LEU A 41 -8.94 -3.98 7.11
N HIS A 42 -10.13 -3.39 6.96
CA HIS A 42 -10.57 -2.28 7.81
C HIS A 42 -11.10 -2.72 9.18
N ARG A 43 -11.35 -4.02 9.39
CA ARG A 43 -11.92 -4.56 10.62
C ARG A 43 -10.89 -5.19 11.53
N THR A 44 -9.86 -5.82 10.96
CA THR A 44 -8.84 -6.54 11.74
C THR A 44 -7.89 -5.56 12.41
N GLU A 45 -7.53 -5.87 13.65
CA GLU A 45 -6.48 -5.20 14.43
C GLU A 45 -5.13 -5.96 14.31
N ASP A 46 -5.08 -7.03 13.51
CA ASP A 46 -3.86 -7.83 13.30
C ASP A 46 -3.02 -7.22 12.17
N ASP A 47 -1.92 -6.56 12.54
CA ASP A 47 -1.00 -5.90 11.60
C ASP A 47 -0.45 -6.88 10.55
N GLN A 48 -0.19 -8.13 10.92
CA GLN A 48 0.36 -9.13 10.01
C GLN A 48 -0.67 -9.53 8.95
N LEU A 49 -1.95 -9.66 9.34
CA LEU A 49 -3.03 -9.88 8.40
C LEU A 49 -3.23 -8.68 7.48
N GLN A 50 -3.18 -7.45 8.00
CA GLN A 50 -3.27 -6.24 7.16
C GLN A 50 -2.17 -6.21 6.10
N ILE A 51 -0.93 -6.55 6.48
CA ILE A 51 0.21 -6.63 5.57
C ILE A 51 -0.02 -7.68 4.46
N GLU A 52 -0.50 -8.88 4.82
CA GLU A 52 -0.79 -9.91 3.81
C GLU A 52 -1.96 -9.52 2.91
N ILE A 53 -2.94 -8.78 3.43
CA ILE A 53 -4.02 -8.24 2.59
C ILE A 53 -3.46 -7.24 1.59
N PHE A 54 -2.54 -6.34 1.95
CA PHE A 54 -1.91 -5.44 0.97
C PHE A 54 -1.20 -6.21 -0.15
N GLN A 55 -0.48 -7.27 0.19
CA GLN A 55 0.19 -8.13 -0.78
C GLN A 55 -0.82 -8.81 -1.70
N PHE A 56 -1.89 -9.39 -1.13
CA PHE A 56 -2.99 -10.00 -1.88
C PHE A 56 -3.66 -9.01 -2.85
N LEU A 57 -3.96 -7.78 -2.39
CA LEU A 57 -4.58 -6.75 -3.23
C LEU A 57 -3.69 -6.38 -4.42
N TRP A 58 -2.37 -6.33 -4.22
CA TRP A 58 -1.44 -6.14 -5.32
C TRP A 58 -1.40 -7.36 -6.26
N ASP A 59 -1.21 -8.57 -5.74
CA ASP A 59 -0.97 -9.74 -6.57
C ASP A 59 -2.19 -10.11 -7.44
N PHE A 60 -3.39 -9.97 -6.89
CA PHE A 60 -4.63 -10.43 -7.55
C PHE A 60 -5.50 -9.30 -8.11
N PHE A 61 -5.35 -8.06 -7.63
CA PHE A 61 -6.16 -6.92 -8.05
C PHE A 61 -5.34 -5.65 -8.42
N PRO A 62 -4.23 -5.76 -9.18
CA PRO A 62 -3.30 -4.64 -9.39
C PRO A 62 -3.91 -3.45 -10.15
N THR A 63 -5.00 -3.67 -10.90
CA THR A 63 -5.70 -2.63 -11.66
C THR A 63 -7.02 -2.18 -11.02
N SER A 64 -7.38 -2.69 -9.84
CA SER A 64 -8.63 -2.31 -9.17
C SER A 64 -8.48 -0.96 -8.48
N PRO A 65 -9.35 0.03 -8.80
CA PRO A 65 -9.43 1.27 -8.05
C PRO A 65 -9.79 1.05 -6.58
N GLU A 66 -10.66 0.09 -6.28
CA GLU A 66 -11.09 -0.25 -4.92
C GLU A 66 -9.93 -0.79 -4.09
N ALA A 67 -9.09 -1.66 -4.67
CA ALA A 67 -7.88 -2.16 -4.03
C ALA A 67 -6.88 -1.02 -3.74
N LYS A 68 -6.65 -0.14 -4.72
CA LYS A 68 -5.81 1.06 -4.54
C LYS A 68 -6.36 1.96 -3.42
N ASP A 69 -7.65 2.26 -3.44
CA ASP A 69 -8.29 3.14 -2.46
C ASP A 69 -8.23 2.54 -1.05
N ALA A 70 -8.35 1.21 -0.92
CA ALA A 70 -8.16 0.51 0.34
C ALA A 70 -6.74 0.68 0.89
N VAL A 71 -5.69 0.49 0.08
CA VAL A 71 -4.30 0.77 0.49
C VAL A 71 -4.12 2.24 0.85
N MET A 72 -4.61 3.16 0.01
CA MET A 72 -4.50 4.60 0.24
C MET A 72 -5.19 5.06 1.53
N SER A 73 -6.21 4.34 1.99
CA SER A 73 -6.87 4.65 3.27
C SER A 73 -5.93 4.53 4.47
N PHE A 74 -4.95 3.62 4.43
CA PHE A 74 -3.92 3.46 5.46
C PHE A 74 -2.83 4.53 5.37
N ILE A 75 -2.45 4.92 4.15
CA ILE A 75 -1.51 6.04 3.93
C ILE A 75 -2.05 7.35 4.52
N LYS A 76 -3.38 7.51 4.52
CA LYS A 76 -4.10 8.70 4.99
C LYS A 76 -4.40 8.68 6.50
N GLN A 77 -4.03 7.64 7.23
CA GLN A 77 -4.24 7.59 8.68
C GLN A 77 -3.31 8.56 9.42
N ASP A 78 -3.79 9.15 10.51
CA ASP A 78 -3.00 10.11 11.31
C ASP A 78 -1.89 9.45 12.13
N ASN A 79 -2.08 8.20 12.55
CA ASN A 79 -1.15 7.46 13.42
C ASN A 79 -1.22 5.95 13.14
N PRO A 80 -0.86 5.50 11.92
CA PRO A 80 -0.82 4.08 11.58
C PRO A 80 0.32 3.38 12.34
N ASP A 81 0.24 2.06 12.44
CA ASP A 81 1.43 1.26 12.78
C ASP A 81 2.49 1.42 11.68
N GLU A 82 3.76 1.51 12.08
CA GLU A 82 4.86 1.77 11.16
C GLU A 82 5.04 0.64 10.13
N LEU A 83 4.94 -0.62 10.56
CA LEU A 83 5.13 -1.76 9.67
C LEU A 83 3.99 -1.85 8.67
N VAL A 84 2.75 -1.59 9.12
CA VAL A 84 1.57 -1.53 8.27
C VAL A 84 1.71 -0.42 7.23
N LEU A 85 2.04 0.81 7.65
CA LEU A 85 2.23 1.93 6.72
C LEU A 85 3.36 1.67 5.72
N SER A 86 4.46 1.08 6.18
CA SER A 86 5.61 0.72 5.34
C SER A 86 5.24 -0.28 4.25
N HIS A 87 4.46 -1.32 4.56
CA HIS A 87 4.01 -2.29 3.56
C HIS A 87 2.94 -1.72 2.62
N ALA A 88 2.02 -0.90 3.14
CA ALA A 88 1.07 -0.16 2.30
C ALA A 88 1.84 0.69 1.27
N ALA A 89 2.87 1.42 1.70
CA ALA A 89 3.71 2.23 0.82
C ALA A 89 4.44 1.39 -0.24
N MET A 90 4.94 0.21 0.14
CA MET A 90 5.63 -0.69 -0.79
C MET A 90 4.73 -1.13 -1.94
N VAL A 91 3.46 -1.41 -1.70
CA VAL A 91 2.55 -1.91 -2.75
C VAL A 91 2.02 -0.81 -3.68
N LEU A 92 2.05 0.47 -3.27
CA LEU A 92 1.55 1.60 -4.06
C LEU A 92 2.12 1.69 -5.47
N ARG A 93 3.38 1.29 -5.67
CA ARG A 93 4.08 1.36 -6.97
C ARG A 93 3.38 0.57 -8.08
N HIS A 94 2.50 -0.37 -7.72
CA HIS A 94 1.82 -1.27 -8.64
C HIS A 94 0.45 -0.78 -9.06
N PHE A 95 -0.10 0.20 -8.33
CA PHE A 95 -1.35 0.84 -8.70
C PHE A 95 -1.09 2.06 -9.57
N THR A 96 -2.07 2.40 -10.41
CA THR A 96 -2.08 3.68 -11.10
C THR A 96 -2.55 4.76 -10.13
N LEU A 97 -1.65 5.68 -9.78
CA LEU A 97 -1.91 6.74 -8.81
C LEU A 97 -2.34 8.03 -9.49
N THR A 98 -3.25 8.76 -8.85
CA THR A 98 -3.71 10.08 -9.28
C THR A 98 -2.91 11.19 -8.61
N ASP A 99 -3.06 12.43 -9.08
CA ASP A 99 -2.46 13.61 -8.44
C ASP A 99 -2.90 13.75 -6.97
N GLU A 100 -4.15 13.39 -6.65
CA GLU A 100 -4.66 13.39 -5.27
C GLU A 100 -3.99 12.32 -4.41
N ASP A 101 -3.69 11.15 -4.99
CA ASP A 101 -2.97 10.09 -4.30
C ASP A 101 -1.53 10.52 -3.99
N PHE A 102 -0.85 11.16 -4.93
CA PHE A 102 0.50 11.69 -4.72
C PHE A 102 0.53 12.81 -3.66
N GLU A 103 -0.49 13.66 -3.62
CA GLU A 103 -0.62 14.67 -2.57
C GLU A 103 -0.86 14.03 -1.19
N ALA A 104 -1.64 12.96 -1.10
CA ALA A 104 -1.84 12.22 0.14
C ALA A 104 -0.54 11.55 0.63
N ILE A 105 0.23 10.93 -0.27
CA ILE A 105 1.56 10.37 0.05
C ILE A 105 2.49 11.45 0.57
N TYR A 106 2.53 12.63 -0.08
CA TYR A 106 3.35 13.75 0.36
C TYR A 106 2.99 14.20 1.78
N ARG A 107 1.70 14.34 2.09
CA ARG A 107 1.24 14.71 3.44
C ARG A 107 1.61 13.67 4.49
N SER A 108 1.49 12.38 4.16
CA SER A 108 1.91 11.30 5.04
C SER A 108 3.42 11.42 5.37
N ILE A 109 4.26 11.66 4.36
CA ILE A 109 5.69 11.94 4.57
C ILE A 109 5.90 13.15 5.50
N GLU A 110 5.21 14.27 5.26
CA GLU A 110 5.35 15.47 6.08
C GLU A 110 4.97 15.26 7.54
N THR A 111 3.89 14.51 7.79
CA THR A 111 3.39 14.19 9.13
C THR A 111 4.39 13.34 9.92
N HIS A 112 5.01 12.35 9.26
CA HIS A 112 5.75 11.31 9.97
C HIS A 112 7.28 11.49 9.99
N ARG A 113 7.86 12.29 9.07
CA ARG A 113 9.32 12.42 8.90
C ARG A 113 10.12 12.82 10.14
N THR A 114 9.52 13.55 11.09
CA THR A 114 10.22 14.06 12.27
C THR A 114 10.25 13.08 13.43
N ASN A 115 9.56 11.94 13.26
CA ASN A 115 9.47 10.89 14.24
C ASN A 115 10.31 9.69 13.79
N ASP A 116 11.37 9.39 14.55
CA ASP A 116 12.29 8.28 14.25
C ASP A 116 11.61 6.90 14.19
N TYR A 117 10.42 6.77 14.81
CA TYR A 117 9.62 5.55 14.71
C TYR A 117 9.16 5.27 13.27
N TYR A 118 8.92 6.32 12.45
CA TYR A 118 8.34 6.19 11.11
C TYR A 118 9.38 6.20 9.96
N GLN A 119 10.66 5.99 10.25
CA GLN A 119 11.71 6.14 9.24
C GLN A 119 11.55 5.16 8.06
N LEU A 120 11.11 3.91 8.30
CA LEU A 120 11.01 2.89 7.24
C LEU A 120 9.85 3.20 6.29
N SER A 121 8.70 3.60 6.81
CA SER A 121 7.55 3.98 6.00
C SER A 121 7.83 5.24 5.22
N VAL A 122 8.45 6.26 5.82
CA VAL A 122 8.84 7.49 5.12
C VAL A 122 9.77 7.17 3.95
N ASP A 123 10.78 6.33 4.15
CA ASP A 123 11.68 5.89 3.09
C ASP A 123 10.93 5.14 1.97
N ASN A 124 9.99 4.25 2.34
CA ASN A 124 9.19 3.50 1.37
C ASN A 124 8.18 4.39 0.61
N LEU A 125 7.61 5.41 1.25
CA LEU A 125 6.74 6.40 0.61
C LEU A 125 7.53 7.25 -0.39
N ILE A 126 8.72 7.72 -0.01
CA ILE A 126 9.63 8.44 -0.91
C ILE A 126 10.00 7.53 -2.10
N ARG A 127 10.33 6.26 -1.84
CA ARG A 127 10.62 5.28 -2.89
C ARG A 127 9.44 5.05 -3.82
N ALA A 128 8.22 5.01 -3.30
CA ALA A 128 7.00 4.90 -4.11
C ALA A 128 6.87 6.10 -5.06
N ILE A 129 7.17 7.32 -4.59
CA ILE A 129 7.24 8.51 -5.48
C ILE A 129 8.30 8.33 -6.57
N GLY A 130 9.50 7.84 -6.24
CA GLY A 130 10.56 7.62 -7.23
C GLY A 130 10.18 6.62 -8.32
N LEU A 131 9.60 5.49 -7.93
CA LEU A 131 9.19 4.43 -8.86
C LEU A 131 8.00 4.85 -9.75
N THR A 132 7.30 5.92 -9.40
CA THR A 132 6.11 6.43 -10.11
C THR A 132 6.38 7.74 -10.85
N LEU A 133 7.64 8.15 -11.05
CA LEU A 133 7.98 9.38 -11.78
C LEU A 133 7.37 9.44 -13.19
N ARG A 134 7.37 8.31 -13.90
CA ARG A 134 6.76 8.19 -15.24
C ARG A 134 5.23 8.18 -15.21
N GLN A 135 4.63 7.96 -14.05
CA GLN A 135 3.19 7.87 -13.82
C GLN A 135 2.58 9.19 -13.34
N GLY A 136 3.39 10.25 -13.17
CA GLY A 136 2.90 11.57 -12.79
C GLY A 136 3.41 12.09 -11.44
N SER A 137 4.22 11.33 -10.69
CA SER A 137 4.70 11.75 -9.37
C SER A 137 5.75 12.88 -9.40
N ARG A 138 6.24 13.27 -10.58
CA ARG A 138 7.30 14.29 -10.75
C ARG A 138 7.03 15.60 -10.02
N PRO A 139 5.82 16.21 -10.05
CA PRO A 139 5.55 17.41 -9.26
C PRO A 139 5.74 17.19 -7.76
N THR A 140 5.33 16.03 -7.24
CA THR A 140 5.54 15.66 -5.83
C THR A 140 7.01 15.42 -5.53
N ALA A 141 7.77 14.77 -6.41
CA ALA A 141 9.21 14.62 -6.26
C ALA A 141 9.93 15.99 -6.21
N LEU A 142 9.50 16.97 -7.00
CA LEU A 142 10.04 18.33 -6.93
C LEU A 142 9.72 19.01 -5.59
N LYS A 143 8.50 18.84 -5.04
CA LYS A 143 8.19 19.30 -3.69
C LYS A 143 9.10 18.66 -2.64
N LEU A 144 9.35 17.35 -2.74
CA LEU A 144 10.25 16.64 -1.82
C LEU A 144 11.67 17.23 -1.86
N LEU A 145 12.18 17.52 -3.06
CA LEU A 145 13.48 18.15 -3.27
C LEU A 145 13.53 19.57 -2.69
N GLU A 146 12.53 20.40 -2.99
CA GLU A 146 12.44 21.79 -2.51
C GLU A 146 12.41 21.89 -0.98
N ASN A 147 11.82 20.89 -0.31
CA ASN A 147 11.73 20.82 1.15
C ASN A 147 12.89 20.03 1.79
N GLY A 148 13.86 19.55 1.01
CA GLY A 148 15.06 18.88 1.50
C GLY A 148 14.83 17.45 1.99
N TYR A 149 13.77 16.77 1.54
CA TYR A 149 13.52 15.35 1.86
C TYR A 149 14.30 14.40 0.96
N ILE A 150 14.69 14.86 -0.22
CA ILE A 150 15.57 14.17 -1.17
C ILE A 150 16.58 15.16 -1.75
N ASP A 151 17.65 14.65 -2.36
CA ASP A 151 18.65 15.47 -3.05
C ASP A 151 18.55 15.33 -4.58
N GLN A 152 19.42 16.05 -5.30
CA GLN A 152 19.49 15.97 -6.77
C GLN A 152 20.00 14.61 -7.25
N GLU A 153 20.86 13.93 -6.47
CA GLU A 153 21.40 12.62 -6.83
C GLU A 153 20.32 11.55 -6.79
N TRP A 154 19.31 11.69 -5.94
CA TRP A 154 18.16 10.80 -5.84
C TRP A 154 17.43 10.61 -7.17
N PHE A 155 17.29 11.67 -7.99
CA PHE A 155 16.67 11.54 -9.32
C PHE A 155 17.45 10.62 -10.27
N SER A 156 18.75 10.47 -10.07
CA SER A 156 19.56 9.54 -10.88
C SER A 156 19.25 8.07 -10.62
N LEU A 157 18.63 7.76 -9.47
CA LEU A 157 18.21 6.41 -9.10
C LEU A 157 16.90 5.99 -9.80
N TYR A 158 16.15 6.95 -10.34
CA TYR A 158 14.83 6.73 -10.96
C TYR A 158 14.76 7.35 -12.36
N PRO A 159 15.35 6.71 -13.37
CA PRO A 159 15.39 7.25 -14.72
C PRO A 159 13.96 7.43 -15.28
N ALA A 160 13.64 8.67 -15.63
CA ALA A 160 12.41 9.07 -16.32
C ALA A 160 12.25 8.37 -17.67
#